data_AF-A0A1B6ZBM0-F1
#
_entry.id   AF-A0A1B6ZBM0-F1
#
_cell.length_a   1.000
_cell.length_b   1.000
_cell.length_c   1.000
_cell.angle_alpha   90.00
_cell.angle_beta   90.00
_cell.angle_gamma   90.00
#
_symmetry.space_group_name_H-M   'P 1'
#
loop_
_entity.id
_entity.type
_entity.pdbx_description
1 polymer ?
#
loop_
_entity_poly.entity_id
_entity_poly.type
_entity_poly.pdbx_seq_one_letter_code
_entity_poly.pdbx_strand_id
1 'polypeptide(L)'
;MFDIGLPEMAIIAIIAIVVIGPTELPRALSTAGRWVAKARGIMGNFRTGLDAMVREADLQEMEKKWAAENGRIMLEHPAVENDEPKMEPLDGPPTANETPDIQPDIKPEGDAKS
;
A
#
# COMPACT_ATOMS: atom_id res chain seq x y z
N MET A 1 2.77 26.99 -39.94
CA MET A 1 2.24 26.69 -38.59
C MET A 1 0.99 25.87 -38.81
N PHE A 2 0.93 24.64 -38.30
CA PHE A 2 -0.29 23.84 -38.37
C PHE A 2 -1.20 24.36 -37.27
N ASP A 3 -2.10 25.27 -37.61
CA ASP A 3 -3.20 25.67 -36.74
C ASP A 3 -4.15 24.47 -36.66
N ILE A 4 -4.01 23.66 -35.60
CA ILE A 4 -4.96 22.60 -35.30
C ILE A 4 -6.15 23.24 -34.59
N GLY A 5 -7.02 23.86 -35.39
CA GLY A 5 -8.27 24.44 -34.93
C GLY A 5 -9.46 23.50 -35.15
N LEU A 6 -10.63 23.97 -34.74
CA LEU A 6 -11.91 23.35 -35.07
C LEU A 6 -12.14 23.14 -36.59
N PRO A 7 -11.83 24.10 -37.49
CA PRO A 7 -12.10 23.90 -38.92
C PRO A 7 -11.21 22.81 -39.54
N GLU A 8 -9.94 22.70 -39.15
CA GLU A 8 -9.05 21.66 -39.63
C GLU A 8 -9.50 20.27 -39.14
N MET A 9 -9.94 20.18 -37.88
CA MET A 9 -10.53 18.95 -37.34
C MET A 9 -11.81 18.54 -38.09
N ALA A 10 -12.65 19.50 -38.49
CA ALA A 10 -13.84 19.22 -39.30
C ALA A 10 -13.47 18.66 -40.70
N ILE A 11 -12.45 19.22 -41.35
CA ILE A 11 -11.96 18.73 -42.65
C ILE A 11 -11.46 17.29 -42.52
N ILE A 12 -10.66 17.00 -41.50
CA ILE A 12 -10.15 15.64 -41.24
C ILE A 12 -11.32 14.67 -41.00
N ALA A 13 -12.32 15.08 -40.21
CA ALA A 13 -13.52 14.27 -39.96
C ALA A 13 -14.29 13.96 -41.25
N ILE A 14 -14.47 14.95 -42.13
CA ILE A 14 -15.12 14.75 -43.43
C ILE A 14 -14.32 13.76 -44.29
N ILE A 15 -13.00 13.92 -44.37
CA ILE A 15 -12.13 13.00 -45.14
C ILE A 15 -12.24 11.58 -44.58
N ALA A 16 -12.18 11.42 -43.25
CA ALA A 16 -12.33 10.12 -42.61
C ALA A 16 -13.69 9.47 -42.93
N ILE A 17 -14.78 10.25 -42.94
CA ILE A 17 -16.12 9.79 -43.33
C ILE A 17 -16.15 9.36 -44.79
N VAL A 18 -15.50 10.08 -45.70
CA VAL A 18 -15.49 9.73 -47.14
C VAL A 18 -14.69 8.45 -47.40
N VAL A 19 -13.54 8.29 -46.74
CA VAL A 19 -12.65 7.14 -46.95
C VAL A 19 -13.20 5.87 -46.32
N ILE A 20 -13.69 5.95 -45.08
CA ILE A 20 -14.16 4.79 -44.31
C ILE A 20 -15.65 4.54 -44.59
N GLY A 21 -16.43 5.61 -44.78
CA GLY A 21 -17.88 5.58 -44.89
C GLY A 21 -18.57 6.13 -43.62
N PRO A 22 -19.68 6.89 -43.75
CA PRO A 22 -20.37 7.51 -42.61
C PRO A 22 -20.96 6.49 -41.62
N THR A 23 -21.35 5.32 -42.11
CA THR A 23 -21.95 4.24 -41.30
C THR A 23 -20.89 3.30 -40.72
N GLU A 24 -19.71 3.24 -41.35
CA GLU A 24 -18.57 2.40 -40.98
C GLU A 24 -17.72 3.04 -39.89
N LEU A 25 -17.50 4.37 -39.96
CA LEU A 25 -16.75 5.14 -38.97
C LEU A 25 -17.23 4.93 -37.52
N PRO A 26 -18.53 5.03 -37.18
CA PRO A 26 -18.99 4.77 -35.82
C PRO A 26 -18.79 3.31 -35.36
N ARG A 27 -18.88 2.34 -36.29
CA ARG A 27 -18.53 0.93 -36.00
C ARG A 27 -17.03 0.76 -35.76
N ALA A 28 -16.19 1.43 -36.54
CA ALA A 28 -14.74 1.40 -36.36
C ALA A 28 -14.32 2.04 -35.02
N LEU A 29 -14.88 3.21 -34.69
CA LEU A 29 -14.64 3.89 -33.40
C LEU A 29 -15.09 3.06 -32.21
N SER A 30 -16.27 2.43 -32.27
CA SER A 30 -16.74 1.58 -31.18
C SER A 30 -15.86 0.34 -30.99
N THR A 31 -15.34 -0.23 -32.07
CA THR A 31 -14.40 -1.36 -32.02
C THR A 31 -13.05 -0.93 -31.46
N ALA A 32 -12.45 0.12 -32.01
CA ALA A 32 -11.19 0.68 -31.53
C ALA A 32 -11.29 1.11 -30.06
N GLY A 33 -12.39 1.78 -29.68
CA GLY A 33 -12.66 2.17 -28.31
C GLY A 33 -12.76 0.98 -27.37
N ARG A 34 -13.38 -0.13 -27.79
CA ARG A 34 -13.45 -1.36 -26.98
C ARG A 34 -12.07 -2.00 -26.80
N TRP A 35 -11.23 -1.97 -27.82
CA TRP A 35 -9.84 -2.45 -27.76
C TRP A 35 -8.99 -1.58 -26.82
N VAL A 36 -9.09 -0.26 -26.95
CA VAL A 36 -8.40 0.70 -26.07
C VAL A 36 -8.89 0.55 -24.63
N ALA A 37 -10.19 0.40 -24.40
CA ALA A 37 -10.75 0.17 -23.07
C ALA A 37 -10.21 -1.12 -22.43
N LYS A 38 -10.10 -2.20 -23.22
CA LYS A 38 -9.51 -3.46 -22.78
C LYS A 38 -8.03 -3.31 -22.42
N ALA A 39 -7.25 -2.64 -23.27
CA ALA A 39 -5.85 -2.34 -23.02
C ALA A 39 -5.67 -1.47 -21.75
N ARG A 40 -6.56 -0.50 -21.55
CA ARG A 40 -6.56 0.36 -20.35
C ARG A 40 -6.88 -0.42 -19.08
N GLY A 41 -7.84 -1.35 -19.13
CA GLY A 41 -8.15 -2.24 -18.01
C GLY A 41 -6.97 -3.14 -17.65
N ILE A 42 -6.28 -3.68 -18.66
CA ILE A 42 -5.05 -4.46 -18.49
C ILE A 42 -3.94 -3.60 -17.85
N MET A 43 -3.72 -2.37 -18.33
CA MET A 43 -2.75 -1.43 -17.74
C MET A 43 -3.08 -1.06 -16.28
N GLY A 44 -4.36 -1.04 -15.90
CA GLY A 44 -4.78 -0.86 -14.52
C GLY A 44 -4.21 -1.92 -13.58
N ASN A 45 -4.26 -3.19 -14.00
CA ASN A 45 -3.72 -4.31 -13.23
C ASN A 45 -2.18 -4.33 -13.24
N PHE A 46 -1.57 -3.91 -14.35
CA PHE A 46 -0.11 -3.74 -14.42
C PHE A 46 0.41 -2.67 -13.48
N ARG A 47 -0.37 -1.63 -13.20
CA ARG A 47 0.03 -0.61 -12.22
C ARG A 47 0.17 -1.20 -10.83
N THR A 48 -0.77 -2.05 -10.43
CA THR A 48 -0.69 -2.78 -9.14
C THR A 48 0.51 -3.76 -9.10
N GLY A 49 0.81 -4.43 -10.21
CA GLY A 49 1.99 -5.30 -10.31
C GLY A 49 3.32 -4.54 -10.36
N LEU A 50 3.34 -3.37 -11.01
CA LEU A 50 4.47 -2.45 -11.02
C LEU A 50 4.69 -1.84 -9.63
N ASP A 51 3.64 -1.43 -8.92
CA ASP A 51 3.76 -0.92 -7.55
C ASP A 51 4.36 -1.99 -6.62
N ALA A 52 4.02 -3.27 -6.82
CA ALA A 52 4.64 -4.37 -6.07
C ALA A 52 6.13 -4.57 -6.43
N MET A 53 6.49 -4.54 -7.72
CA MET A 53 7.89 -4.63 -8.15
C MET A 53 8.74 -3.40 -7.79
N VAL A 54 8.16 -2.20 -7.85
CA VAL A 54 8.82 -0.95 -7.46
C VAL A 54 9.06 -0.95 -5.95
N ARG A 55 8.09 -1.41 -5.15
CA ARG A 55 8.28 -1.62 -3.72
C ARG A 55 9.43 -2.60 -3.45
N GLU A 56 9.51 -3.69 -4.20
CA GLU A 56 10.61 -4.67 -4.10
C GLU A 56 11.96 -4.04 -4.50
N ALA A 57 12.00 -3.23 -5.56
CA ALA A 57 13.20 -2.54 -6.02
C ALA A 57 13.67 -1.46 -5.02
N ASP A 58 12.75 -0.70 -4.44
CA ASP A 58 13.03 0.25 -3.37
C ASP A 58 13.57 -0.48 -2.12
N LEU A 59 13.02 -1.66 -1.78
CA LEU A 59 13.49 -2.46 -0.66
C LEU A 59 14.94 -2.96 -0.86
N GLN A 60 15.28 -3.45 -2.04
CA GLN A 60 16.66 -3.85 -2.35
C GLN A 60 17.64 -2.69 -2.27
N GLU A 61 17.22 -1.49 -2.69
CA GLU A 61 18.08 -0.31 -2.64
C GLU A 61 18.26 0.20 -1.20
N MET A 62 17.22 0.09 -0.36
CA MET A 62 17.30 0.39 1.08
C MET A 62 18.18 -0.60 1.83
N GLU A 63 18.09 -1.89 1.55
CA GLU A 63 18.91 -2.93 2.17
C GLU A 63 20.40 -2.76 1.83
N LYS A 64 20.70 -2.37 0.58
CA LYS A 64 22.05 -2.03 0.13
C LYS A 64 22.62 -0.81 0.86
N LYS A 65 21.80 0.22 1.10
CA LYS A 65 22.17 1.41 1.89
C LYS A 65 22.39 1.05 3.36
N TRP A 66 21.55 0.21 3.94
CA TRP A 66 21.69 -0.25 5.33
C TRP A 66 22.93 -1.12 5.53
N ALA A 67 23.24 -2.01 4.60
CA ALA A 67 24.44 -2.84 4.63
C ALA A 67 25.73 -2.00 4.48
N ALA A 68 25.71 -0.99 3.59
CA ALA A 68 26.84 -0.07 3.42
C ALA A 68 27.07 0.80 4.67
N GLU A 69 26.00 1.27 5.32
CA GLU A 69 26.08 2.07 6.53
C GLU A 69 26.46 1.22 7.75
N ASN A 70 25.91 0.02 7.92
CA ASN A 70 26.33 -0.93 8.96
C ASN A 70 27.81 -1.32 8.82
N GLY A 71 28.31 -1.48 7.59
CA GLY A 71 29.73 -1.74 7.34
C GLY A 71 30.63 -0.59 7.79
N ARG A 72 30.19 0.66 7.62
CA ARG A 72 30.90 1.84 8.14
C ARG A 72 30.86 1.90 9.67
N ILE A 73 29.72 1.63 10.28
CA ILE A 73 29.59 1.62 11.75
C ILE A 73 30.47 0.51 12.37
N MET A 74 30.58 -0.67 11.74
CA MET A 74 31.48 -1.75 12.15
C MET A 74 32.97 -1.38 12.03
N LEU A 75 33.33 -0.53 11.07
CA LEU A 75 34.69 0.00 10.91
C LEU A 75 35.02 1.10 11.93
N GLU A 76 34.03 1.92 12.29
CA GLU A 76 34.18 3.00 13.27
C GLU A 76 34.09 2.51 14.73
N HIS A 77 33.37 1.40 14.98
CA HIS A 77 33.27 0.76 16.29
C HIS A 77 33.53 -0.75 16.16
N PRO A 78 34.80 -1.21 16.18
CA PRO A 78 35.08 -2.63 16.31
C PRO A 78 34.43 -3.17 17.58
N ALA A 79 33.63 -4.22 17.42
CA ALA A 79 32.95 -4.84 18.53
C ALA A 79 33.96 -5.38 19.55
N VAL A 80 33.82 -4.85 20.76
CA VAL A 80 34.19 -5.38 22.08
C VAL A 80 35.66 -5.27 22.51
N GLU A 81 35.99 -4.22 23.26
CA GLU A 81 36.82 -4.43 24.46
C GLU A 81 35.87 -4.95 25.56
N ASN A 82 36.26 -6.08 26.13
CA ASN A 82 35.46 -6.94 27.00
C ASN A 82 34.99 -6.25 28.29
N ASP A 83 33.87 -5.56 28.27
CA ASP A 83 33.06 -5.35 29.47
C ASP A 83 31.72 -6.05 29.27
N GLU A 84 31.60 -7.22 29.88
CA GLU A 84 30.36 -7.99 29.96
C GLU A 84 29.25 -7.06 30.49
N PRO A 85 28.14 -6.88 29.77
CA PRO A 85 26.98 -6.21 30.36
C PRO A 85 26.46 -7.13 31.46
N LYS A 86 26.82 -6.84 32.71
CA LYS A 86 26.21 -7.44 33.90
C LYS A 86 24.72 -7.13 33.83
N MET A 87 23.96 -8.11 33.37
CA MET A 87 22.52 -8.13 33.48
C MET A 87 22.21 -8.33 34.97
N GLU A 88 22.02 -7.24 35.70
CA GLU A 88 21.35 -7.32 36.99
C GLU A 88 19.90 -7.73 36.74
N PRO A 89 19.40 -8.81 37.38
CA PRO A 89 18.01 -9.16 37.29
C PRO A 89 17.17 -8.01 37.85
N LEU A 90 16.24 -7.49 37.05
CA LEU A 90 15.22 -6.59 37.58
C LEU A 90 14.34 -7.41 38.53
N ASP A 91 14.30 -7.00 39.80
CA ASP A 91 13.38 -7.56 40.79
C ASP A 91 11.96 -7.55 40.20
N GLY A 92 11.34 -8.72 40.16
CA GLY A 92 10.01 -8.90 39.62
C GLY A 92 8.99 -7.98 40.31
N PRO A 93 7.85 -7.70 39.66
CA PRO A 93 6.82 -6.86 40.26
C PRO A 93 6.42 -7.42 41.63
N PRO A 94 6.19 -6.55 42.64
CA PRO A 94 5.92 -6.99 44.00
C PRO A 94 4.77 -7.98 43.97
N THR A 95 5.02 -9.20 44.47
CA THR A 95 3.98 -10.19 44.69
C THR A 95 2.89 -9.54 45.54
N ALA A 96 1.76 -9.25 44.90
CA ALA A 96 0.56 -8.76 45.54
C ALA A 96 -0.02 -9.88 46.41
N ASN A 97 0.60 -10.11 47.56
CA ASN A 97 -0.04 -10.72 48.71
C ASN A 97 -0.93 -9.67 49.37
N GLU A 98 -2.06 -9.37 48.73
CA GLU A 98 -3.22 -8.79 49.38
C GLU A 98 -4.43 -9.20 48.53
N THR A 99 -5.01 -10.35 48.88
CA THR A 99 -6.38 -10.70 48.48
C THR A 99 -7.31 -9.85 49.33
N PRO A 100 -8.10 -8.92 48.77
CA PRO A 100 -9.15 -8.27 49.53
C PRO A 100 -10.21 -9.32 49.87
N ASP A 101 -10.37 -9.58 51.16
CA ASP A 101 -11.43 -10.42 51.71
C ASP A 101 -12.79 -9.77 51.41
N ILE A 102 -13.44 -10.21 50.32
CA ILE A 102 -14.84 -9.89 50.06
C ILE A 102 -15.68 -11.08 50.51
N GLN A 103 -16.05 -11.06 51.78
CA GLN A 103 -17.10 -11.91 52.34
C GLN A 103 -18.44 -11.56 51.66
N PRO A 104 -19.17 -12.55 51.09
CA PRO A 104 -20.48 -12.30 50.53
C PRO A 104 -21.50 -12.27 51.68
N ASP A 105 -22.04 -11.10 52.01
CA ASP A 105 -23.21 -10.97 52.89
C ASP A 105 -24.46 -11.38 52.11
N ILE A 106 -24.88 -12.64 52.28
CA ILE A 106 -26.10 -13.19 51.71
C ILE A 106 -27.20 -13.03 52.76
N LYS A 107 -28.10 -12.05 52.58
CA LYS A 107 -29.36 -11.97 53.33
C LYS A 107 -30.52 -12.47 52.47
N PRO A 108 -31.26 -13.51 52.89
CA PRO A 108 -32.37 -14.07 52.12
C PRO A 108 -33.70 -13.37 52.42
N GLU A 109 -34.63 -13.54 51.47
CA GLU A 109 -36.09 -13.33 51.57
C GLU A 109 -36.59 -11.89 51.78
N GLY A 110 -37.68 -11.45 51.15
CA GLY A 110 -38.68 -12.15 50.37
C GLY A 110 -39.90 -11.25 50.19
N ASP A 111 -40.64 -11.55 49.12
CA ASP A 111 -42.08 -11.33 48.95
C ASP A 111 -42.70 -9.96 48.61
N ALA A 112 -43.44 -10.06 47.50
CA ALA A 112 -44.83 -9.63 47.31
C ALA A 112 -45.13 -8.18 46.93
N LYS A 113 -45.60 -8.05 45.67
CA LYS A 113 -46.84 -7.39 45.25
C LYS A 113 -47.30 -6.18 46.08
N SER A 114 -47.42 -5.04 45.42
CA SER A 114 -48.71 -4.41 45.03
C SER A 114 -48.46 -3.24 44.08
#